data_AF-A0A7C2BR00-F1
#
_entry.id   AF-A0A7C2BR00-F1
#
_cell.length_a   1.000
_cell.length_b   1.000
_cell.length_c   1.000
_cell.angle_alpha   90.00
_cell.angle_beta   90.00
_cell.angle_gamma   90.00
#
_symmetry.space_group_name_H-M   'P 1'
#
loop_
_entity.id
_entity.type
_entity.pdbx_description
1 polymer ?
#
loop_
_entity_poly.entity_id
_entity_poly.type
_entity_poly.pdbx_seq_one_letter_code
_entity_poly.pdbx_strand_id
1 'polypeptide(L)'
;MTTLRANFKHFYQCRGVWLWYLILLGQTQLMRMAYQSGRYFCFLILSIVAATLVTNLQQDIMAKPFSFCMPGHKKVSRKVIMIVGAIVNAVLGMVFLAHPDLALPDSLLVAVAAGFVGMAVYLLAVRITFKVTHQWGASYLIKTLLMFLLLGAGIYYKFLQEMTVAYPLIVIAIGYGICWRLWRWLGKDLLARELCGKLAPGMMPGWNMQKTQKIRRTQMLRKMGDEVTDLQSRSENLFISKMQEHKFLSRNRYIWGSLYADLGSFFLYLKPSVLVGCIAMLLYFGYWNTGNFNLNQIVFLIPCIGAINMKLPTCPSLLLPGGRREIFTGILAVAFFNTIIGGIAVILLAIISNLAEPFLPQIHIKNLTLSYQAIDISKFYLFLLIIPIAFSLTVMIRRRLALRMIIVILLIQAIVFGHIFSRFLEITIPPVAIPIAIVACWLIFVMLAYNFCMKKCLVSQTKG
;
A
#
# COMPACT_ATOMS: atom_id res chain seq x y z
N MET A 1 23.33 -15.94 -23.08
CA MET A 1 22.32 -14.87 -22.85
C MET A 1 22.92 -13.85 -21.88
N THR A 2 23.02 -12.56 -22.25
CA THR A 2 23.64 -11.56 -21.33
C THR A 2 22.74 -11.31 -20.12
N THR A 3 23.34 -11.05 -18.95
CA THR A 3 22.62 -10.70 -17.71
C THR A 3 21.69 -9.50 -17.91
N LEU A 4 22.12 -8.54 -18.75
CA LEU A 4 21.34 -7.41 -19.17
C LEU A 4 20.05 -7.83 -19.90
N ARG A 5 20.12 -8.77 -20.85
CA ARG A 5 18.95 -9.27 -21.58
C ARG A 5 17.97 -10.01 -20.66
N ALA A 6 18.47 -10.76 -19.67
CA ALA A 6 17.63 -11.42 -18.68
C ALA A 6 16.89 -10.40 -17.78
N ASN A 7 17.57 -9.34 -17.36
CA ASN A 7 16.99 -8.25 -16.58
C ASN A 7 15.95 -7.47 -17.40
N PHE A 8 16.24 -7.14 -18.66
CA PHE A 8 15.26 -6.50 -19.54
C PHE A 8 14.05 -7.38 -19.80
N LYS A 9 14.25 -8.68 -20.06
CA LYS A 9 13.13 -9.62 -20.20
C LYS A 9 12.24 -9.61 -18.94
N HIS A 10 12.84 -9.60 -17.75
CA HIS A 10 12.10 -9.51 -16.50
C HIS A 10 11.36 -8.18 -16.35
N PHE A 11 12.02 -7.07 -16.69
CA PHE A 11 11.44 -5.72 -16.66
C PHE A 11 10.22 -5.61 -17.59
N TYR A 12 10.33 -6.08 -18.83
CA TYR A 12 9.23 -6.12 -19.79
C TYR A 12 8.09 -7.06 -19.37
N GLN A 13 8.42 -8.19 -18.74
CA GLN A 13 7.40 -9.11 -18.22
C GLN A 13 6.68 -8.55 -16.99
N CYS A 14 7.33 -7.68 -16.21
CA CYS A 14 6.74 -7.01 -15.07
C CYS A 14 5.90 -5.78 -15.49
N ARG A 15 4.77 -6.03 -16.16
CA ARG A 15 3.81 -5.00 -16.59
C ARG A 15 3.41 -4.00 -15.49
N GLY A 16 3.46 -4.42 -14.23
CA GLY A 16 3.15 -3.54 -13.11
C GLY A 16 4.15 -2.44 -12.82
N VAL A 17 5.42 -2.59 -13.22
CA VAL A 17 6.41 -1.52 -13.04
C VAL A 17 6.04 -0.31 -13.92
N TRP A 18 5.58 -0.55 -15.15
CA TRP A 18 5.13 0.50 -16.08
C TRP A 18 4.03 1.37 -15.49
N LEU A 19 3.11 0.75 -14.77
CA LEU A 19 2.08 1.50 -14.07
C LEU A 19 2.65 2.47 -13.05
N TRP A 20 3.57 1.98 -12.23
CA TRP A 20 4.18 2.82 -11.21
C TRP A 20 4.94 3.98 -11.82
N TYR A 21 5.58 3.80 -12.99
CA TYR A 21 6.16 4.92 -13.73
C TYR A 21 5.11 5.95 -14.16
N LEU A 22 3.96 5.51 -14.68
CA LEU A 22 2.86 6.43 -15.02
C LEU A 22 2.33 7.18 -13.79
N ILE A 23 2.18 6.49 -12.65
CA ILE A 23 1.78 7.11 -11.39
C ILE A 23 2.82 8.14 -10.95
N LEU A 24 4.12 7.78 -10.94
CA LEU A 24 5.19 8.69 -10.58
C LEU A 24 5.22 9.93 -11.48
N LEU A 25 5.07 9.75 -12.80
CA LEU A 25 5.01 10.86 -13.76
C LEU A 25 3.81 11.76 -13.52
N GLY A 26 2.61 11.21 -13.33
CA GLY A 26 1.42 12.00 -12.98
C GLY A 26 1.59 12.78 -11.68
N GLN A 27 2.19 12.15 -10.67
CA GLN A 27 2.47 12.79 -9.38
C GLN A 27 3.48 13.94 -9.47
N THR A 28 4.43 13.91 -10.42
CA THR A 28 5.36 15.03 -10.60
C THR A 28 4.65 16.33 -10.99
N GLN A 29 3.62 16.25 -11.84
CA GLN A 29 2.83 17.44 -12.22
C GLN A 29 1.98 17.94 -11.05
N LEU A 30 1.39 17.01 -10.30
CA LEU A 30 0.63 17.34 -9.09
C LEU A 30 1.50 18.05 -8.05
N MET A 31 2.77 17.66 -7.92
CA MET A 31 3.71 18.34 -7.03
C MET A 31 4.06 19.77 -7.47
N ARG A 32 4.10 20.04 -8.78
CA ARG A 32 4.29 21.42 -9.27
C ARG A 32 3.09 22.29 -8.90
N MET A 33 1.89 21.71 -8.93
CA MET A 33 0.63 22.40 -8.55
C MET A 33 0.43 22.50 -7.03
N ALA A 34 1.01 21.59 -6.24
CA ALA A 34 0.91 21.61 -4.80
C ALA A 34 1.48 22.92 -4.22
N TYR A 35 0.77 23.49 -3.24
CA TYR A 35 1.14 24.73 -2.56
C TYR A 35 2.54 24.63 -1.92
N GLN A 36 3.22 25.77 -1.75
CA GLN A 36 4.64 25.86 -1.35
C GLN A 36 5.04 25.00 -0.14
N SER A 37 4.13 24.77 0.80
CA SER A 37 4.39 24.05 2.05
C SER A 37 4.42 22.52 1.92
N GLY A 38 3.97 21.92 0.81
CA GLY A 38 3.87 20.45 0.65
C GLY A 38 4.86 19.82 -0.34
N ARG A 39 5.50 20.63 -1.19
CA ARG A 39 6.28 20.13 -2.34
C ARG A 39 7.46 19.25 -1.92
N TYR A 40 8.24 19.69 -0.94
CA TYR A 40 9.43 18.96 -0.48
C TYR A 40 9.08 17.61 0.14
N PHE A 41 7.96 17.54 0.85
CA PHE A 41 7.48 16.32 1.46
C PHE A 41 7.03 15.29 0.41
N CYS A 42 6.22 15.71 -0.57
CA CYS A 42 5.82 14.85 -1.68
C CYS A 42 7.04 14.34 -2.46
N PHE A 43 8.07 15.19 -2.63
CA PHE A 43 9.34 14.83 -3.26
C PHE A 43 10.02 13.65 -2.56
N LEU A 44 10.14 13.71 -1.24
CA LEU A 44 10.72 12.64 -0.45
C LEU A 44 9.87 11.36 -0.51
N ILE A 45 8.54 11.47 -0.44
CA ILE A 45 7.63 10.32 -0.57
C ILE A 45 7.84 9.59 -1.88
N LEU A 46 7.80 10.31 -3.01
CA LEU A 46 7.96 9.70 -4.32
C LEU A 46 9.34 9.04 -4.46
N SER A 47 10.37 9.63 -3.86
CA SER A 47 11.71 9.05 -3.81
C SER A 47 11.73 7.72 -3.03
N ILE A 48 11.05 7.64 -1.89
CA ILE A 48 10.90 6.40 -1.11
C ILE A 48 10.08 5.36 -1.88
N VAL A 49 8.96 5.76 -2.49
CA VAL A 49 8.12 4.86 -3.30
C VAL A 49 8.94 4.28 -4.46
N ALA A 50 9.67 5.12 -5.20
CA ALA A 50 10.56 4.68 -6.26
C ALA A 50 11.64 3.70 -5.74
N ALA A 51 12.25 3.98 -4.58
CA ALA A 51 13.23 3.11 -3.96
C ALA A 51 12.65 1.73 -3.63
N THR A 52 11.47 1.68 -3.01
CA THR A 52 10.81 0.41 -2.67
C THR A 52 10.49 -0.40 -3.92
N LEU A 53 9.99 0.24 -4.99
CA LEU A 53 9.69 -0.40 -6.26
C LEU A 53 10.92 -1.04 -6.90
N VAL A 54 11.98 -0.26 -7.07
CA VAL A 54 13.22 -0.73 -7.71
C VAL A 54 13.86 -1.82 -6.87
N THR A 55 13.86 -1.66 -5.55
CA THR A 55 14.43 -2.66 -4.64
C THR A 55 13.65 -3.97 -4.69
N ASN A 56 12.32 -3.92 -4.65
CA ASN A 56 11.49 -5.12 -4.74
C ASN A 56 11.68 -5.83 -6.10
N LEU A 57 11.85 -5.09 -7.19
CA LEU A 57 12.19 -5.66 -8.50
C LEU A 57 13.56 -6.35 -8.47
N GLN A 58 14.58 -5.70 -7.89
CA GLN A 58 15.91 -6.30 -7.79
C GLN A 58 15.93 -7.51 -6.86
N GLN A 59 15.17 -7.49 -5.77
CA GLN A 59 14.99 -8.65 -4.89
C GLN A 59 14.39 -9.83 -5.61
N ASP A 60 13.37 -9.63 -6.45
CA ASP A 60 12.78 -10.70 -7.25
C ASP A 60 13.79 -11.33 -8.22
N ILE A 61 14.75 -10.56 -8.74
CA ILE A 61 15.82 -11.04 -9.61
C ILE A 61 16.87 -11.80 -8.78
N MET A 62 17.33 -11.23 -7.66
CA MET A 62 18.33 -11.83 -6.75
C MET A 62 17.81 -13.10 -6.05
N ALA A 63 16.50 -13.21 -5.83
CA ALA A 63 15.88 -14.37 -5.20
C ALA A 63 15.91 -15.63 -6.09
N LYS A 64 16.14 -15.47 -7.41
CA LYS A 64 16.16 -16.62 -8.33
C LYS A 64 17.33 -17.55 -8.01
N PRO A 65 17.11 -18.88 -8.01
CA PRO A 65 18.19 -19.84 -7.83
C PRO A 65 19.24 -19.64 -8.93
N PHE A 66 20.52 -19.82 -8.58
CA PHE A 66 21.68 -19.65 -9.47
C PHE A 66 21.91 -18.23 -10.02
N SER A 67 21.10 -17.23 -9.66
CA SER A 67 21.35 -15.83 -10.04
C SER A 67 22.70 -15.32 -9.52
N PHE A 68 23.09 -15.77 -8.32
CA PHE A 68 24.38 -15.48 -7.71
C PHE A 68 25.58 -16.03 -8.50
N CYS A 69 25.40 -17.13 -9.24
CA CYS A 69 26.45 -17.77 -10.04
C CYS A 69 26.72 -17.01 -11.35
N MET A 70 25.83 -16.09 -11.76
CA MET A 70 26.04 -15.33 -12.99
C MET A 70 27.11 -14.25 -12.81
N PRO A 71 28.15 -14.22 -13.68
CA PRO A 71 29.22 -13.24 -13.56
C PRO A 71 28.66 -11.82 -13.68
N GLY A 72 29.08 -10.94 -12.77
CA GLY A 72 28.69 -9.54 -12.75
C GLY A 72 27.27 -9.25 -12.24
N HIS A 73 26.47 -10.26 -11.86
CA HIS A 73 25.08 -10.05 -11.40
C HIS A 73 24.97 -8.99 -10.29
N LYS A 74 25.86 -9.05 -9.29
CA LYS A 74 25.95 -8.09 -8.18
C LYS A 74 26.18 -6.65 -8.66
N LYS A 75 27.13 -6.48 -9.60
CA LYS A 75 27.49 -5.17 -10.15
C LYS A 75 26.31 -4.58 -10.93
N VAL A 76 25.57 -5.42 -11.67
CA VAL A 76 24.42 -4.97 -12.46
C VAL A 76 23.28 -4.48 -11.56
N SER A 77 22.83 -5.25 -10.57
CA SER A 77 21.73 -4.82 -9.69
C SER A 77 22.06 -3.54 -8.93
N ARG A 78 23.30 -3.43 -8.43
CA ARG A 78 23.80 -2.21 -7.80
C ARG A 78 23.73 -1.02 -8.78
N LYS A 79 24.28 -1.14 -9.99
CA LYS A 79 24.21 -0.10 -11.03
C LYS A 79 22.77 0.30 -11.37
N VAL A 80 21.86 -0.67 -11.54
CA VAL A 80 20.45 -0.38 -11.86
C VAL A 80 19.80 0.44 -10.75
N ILE A 81 19.98 0.07 -9.48
CA ILE A 81 19.42 0.81 -8.35
C ILE A 81 19.86 2.28 -8.37
N MET A 82 21.13 2.54 -8.66
CA MET A 82 21.64 3.90 -8.63
C MET A 82 21.38 4.71 -9.88
N ILE A 83 21.37 4.11 -11.06
CA ILE A 83 20.96 4.82 -12.29
C ILE A 83 19.50 5.24 -12.16
N VAL A 84 18.60 4.33 -11.74
CA VAL A 84 17.18 4.67 -11.57
C VAL A 84 17.01 5.70 -10.46
N GLY A 85 17.70 5.56 -9.32
CA GLY A 85 17.66 6.54 -8.24
C GLY A 85 18.14 7.92 -8.70
N ALA A 86 19.23 8.00 -9.45
CA ALA A 86 19.76 9.26 -9.96
C ALA A 86 18.79 9.93 -10.94
N ILE A 87 18.24 9.18 -11.89
CA ILE A 87 17.25 9.71 -12.86
C ILE A 87 16.00 10.21 -12.14
N VAL A 88 15.42 9.39 -11.25
CA VAL A 88 14.19 9.75 -10.54
C VAL A 88 14.40 11.01 -9.68
N ASN A 89 15.49 11.08 -8.91
CA ASN A 89 15.74 12.22 -8.04
C ASN A 89 16.20 13.47 -8.80
N ALA A 90 16.84 13.34 -9.96
CA ALA A 90 17.10 14.46 -10.84
C ALA A 90 15.79 15.04 -11.39
N VAL A 91 14.89 14.18 -11.89
CA VAL A 91 13.59 14.60 -12.42
C VAL A 91 12.71 15.22 -11.34
N LEU A 92 12.63 14.59 -10.17
CA LEU A 92 11.87 15.11 -9.04
C LEU A 92 12.50 16.39 -8.47
N GLY A 93 13.83 16.51 -8.49
CA GLY A 93 14.56 17.71 -8.05
C GLY A 93 14.30 18.93 -8.93
N MET A 94 13.97 18.75 -10.21
CA MET A 94 13.58 19.86 -11.10
C MET A 94 12.35 20.64 -10.63
N VAL A 95 11.54 20.09 -9.71
CA VAL A 95 10.41 20.82 -9.09
C VAL A 95 10.89 22.09 -8.36
N PHE A 96 12.14 22.11 -7.86
CA PHE A 96 12.72 23.27 -7.17
C PHE A 96 13.18 24.38 -8.11
N LEU A 97 13.22 24.15 -9.43
CA LEU A 97 13.45 25.23 -10.40
C LEU A 97 12.29 26.24 -10.44
N ALA A 98 11.12 25.86 -9.92
CA ALA A 98 9.94 26.72 -9.81
C ALA A 98 9.79 27.36 -8.42
N HIS A 99 10.89 27.55 -7.69
CA HIS A 99 10.89 28.26 -6.41
C HIS A 99 10.82 29.78 -6.69
N PRO A 100 9.80 30.51 -6.17
CA PRO A 100 9.58 31.91 -6.57
C PRO A 100 10.64 32.88 -6.06
N ASP A 101 11.29 32.58 -4.93
CA ASP A 101 12.19 33.52 -4.24
C ASP A 101 13.67 33.40 -4.64
N LEU A 102 14.01 32.53 -5.59
CA LEU A 102 15.40 32.22 -5.96
C LEU A 102 15.68 32.59 -7.41
N ALA A 103 16.84 33.20 -7.66
CA ALA A 103 17.33 33.40 -9.03
C ALA A 103 17.59 32.05 -9.72
N LEU A 104 17.62 32.03 -11.05
CA LEU A 104 17.85 30.81 -11.83
C LEU A 104 19.13 30.02 -11.45
N PRO A 105 20.31 30.65 -11.24
CA PRO A 105 21.52 29.92 -10.83
C PRO A 105 21.37 29.27 -9.45
N ASP A 106 20.79 29.98 -8.48
CA ASP A 106 20.58 29.46 -7.13
C ASP A 106 19.51 28.36 -7.13
N SER A 107 18.46 28.53 -7.93
CA SER A 107 17.43 27.51 -8.14
C SER A 107 18.01 26.22 -8.71
N LEU A 108 18.96 26.32 -9.65
CA LEU A 108 19.65 25.15 -10.20
C LEU A 108 20.50 24.47 -9.13
N LEU A 109 21.23 25.25 -8.32
CA LEU A 109 22.03 24.71 -7.22
C LEU A 109 21.16 24.03 -6.15
N VAL A 110 20.02 24.62 -5.79
CA VAL A 110 19.03 24.05 -4.86
C VAL A 110 18.38 22.79 -5.45
N ALA A 111 18.09 22.75 -6.74
CA ALA A 111 17.57 21.56 -7.41
C ALA A 111 18.58 20.39 -7.36
N VAL A 112 19.88 20.68 -7.56
CA VAL A 112 20.95 19.69 -7.41
C VAL A 112 21.06 19.22 -5.97
N ALA A 113 21.05 20.13 -4.99
CA ALA A 113 21.07 19.81 -3.57
C ALA A 113 19.88 18.94 -3.15
N ALA A 114 18.67 19.30 -3.56
CA ALA A 114 17.46 18.51 -3.35
C ALA A 114 17.59 17.11 -3.97
N GLY A 115 18.13 17.01 -5.20
CA GLY A 115 18.42 15.74 -5.86
C GLY A 115 19.33 14.82 -5.03
N PHE A 116 20.37 15.36 -4.38
CA PHE A 116 21.24 14.60 -3.48
C PHE A 116 20.53 14.16 -2.20
N VAL A 117 19.69 15.01 -1.60
CA VAL A 117 18.87 14.62 -0.43
C VAL A 117 17.90 13.50 -0.80
N GLY A 118 17.17 13.65 -1.91
CA GLY A 118 16.27 12.63 -2.43
C GLY A 118 16.99 11.33 -2.72
N MET A 119 18.18 11.38 -3.31
CA MET A 119 19.01 10.21 -3.58
C MET A 119 19.47 9.52 -2.28
N ALA A 120 19.85 10.27 -1.26
CA ALA A 120 20.22 9.73 0.05
C ALA A 120 19.03 9.01 0.70
N VAL A 121 17.84 9.64 0.69
CA VAL A 121 16.60 9.06 1.21
C VAL A 121 16.19 7.83 0.41
N TYR A 122 16.28 7.88 -0.92
CA TYR A 122 16.05 6.75 -1.82
C TYR A 122 16.94 5.56 -1.46
N LEU A 123 18.26 5.76 -1.35
CA LEU A 123 19.19 4.67 -1.03
C LEU A 123 19.01 4.13 0.39
N LEU A 124 18.60 4.98 1.34
CA LEU A 124 18.28 4.55 2.69
C LEU A 124 17.01 3.66 2.68
N ALA A 125 15.98 4.06 1.95
CA ALA A 125 14.79 3.25 1.73
C ALA A 125 15.11 1.92 1.02
N VAL A 126 16.03 1.91 0.05
CA VAL A 126 16.57 0.68 -0.56
C VAL A 126 17.19 -0.22 0.51
N ARG A 127 18.09 0.33 1.33
CA ARG A 127 18.77 -0.42 2.39
C ARG A 127 17.79 -1.10 3.32
N ILE A 128 16.76 -0.38 3.71
CA ILE A 128 15.80 -0.93 4.66
C ILE A 128 14.88 -1.95 3.97
N THR A 129 14.45 -1.68 2.74
CA THR A 129 13.64 -2.63 1.97
C THR A 129 14.35 -3.98 1.81
N PHE A 130 15.68 -3.98 1.65
CA PHE A 130 16.51 -5.20 1.66
C PHE A 130 16.51 -5.95 2.99
N LYS A 131 16.65 -5.24 4.11
CA LYS A 131 16.64 -5.86 5.44
C LYS A 131 15.29 -6.46 5.83
N VAL A 132 14.18 -5.87 5.38
CA VAL A 132 12.81 -6.24 5.81
C VAL A 132 12.24 -7.42 4.99
N THR A 133 13.07 -8.15 4.25
CA THR A 133 12.63 -9.22 3.33
C THR A 133 12.06 -10.48 3.98
N HIS A 134 12.19 -10.66 5.31
CA HIS A 134 12.06 -11.98 5.91
C HIS A 134 10.68 -12.34 6.55
N GLN A 135 9.69 -11.44 6.68
CA GLN A 135 8.44 -11.76 7.41
C GLN A 135 7.16 -11.29 6.69
N TRP A 136 6.34 -12.22 6.19
CA TRP A 136 5.20 -11.93 5.27
C TRP A 136 4.04 -11.09 5.83
N GLY A 137 3.86 -10.98 7.14
CA GLY A 137 2.80 -10.15 7.75
C GLY A 137 3.35 -8.85 8.33
N ALA A 138 4.41 -8.96 9.13
CA ALA A 138 5.06 -7.81 9.75
C ALA A 138 5.92 -7.01 8.77
N SER A 139 6.41 -7.54 7.64
CA SER A 139 7.24 -6.78 6.68
C SER A 139 6.47 -5.70 5.95
N TYR A 140 5.18 -5.87 5.66
CA TYR A 140 4.39 -4.83 5.01
C TYR A 140 4.12 -3.70 5.98
N LEU A 141 3.78 -4.05 7.22
CA LEU A 141 3.54 -3.15 8.33
C LEU A 141 4.81 -2.47 8.86
N ILE A 142 5.96 -3.15 8.85
CA ILE A 142 7.28 -2.59 9.19
C ILE A 142 7.81 -1.76 8.02
N LYS A 143 7.60 -2.15 6.75
CA LYS A 143 7.91 -1.29 5.59
C LYS A 143 7.03 -0.04 5.60
N THR A 144 5.77 -0.13 6.00
CA THR A 144 4.88 1.04 6.17
C THR A 144 5.23 1.83 7.43
N LEU A 145 5.41 1.23 8.60
CA LEU A 145 5.87 1.88 9.84
C LEU A 145 7.23 2.57 9.65
N LEU A 146 8.12 1.99 8.85
CA LEU A 146 9.42 2.56 8.55
C LEU A 146 9.37 3.58 7.41
N MET A 147 8.44 3.45 6.46
CA MET A 147 8.03 4.56 5.61
C MET A 147 7.50 5.69 6.48
N PHE A 148 6.73 5.40 7.53
CA PHE A 148 6.18 6.33 8.53
C PHE A 148 7.26 6.97 9.42
N LEU A 149 8.30 6.24 9.81
CA LEU A 149 9.47 6.74 10.54
C LEU A 149 10.38 7.58 9.65
N LEU A 150 10.51 7.22 8.37
CA LEU A 150 11.14 8.05 7.35
C LEU A 150 10.29 9.27 7.00
N LEU A 151 8.96 9.15 7.08
CA LEU A 151 7.98 10.23 7.08
C LEU A 151 7.93 10.96 8.43
N GLY A 152 8.69 10.56 9.44
CA GLY A 152 9.16 11.44 10.50
C GLY A 152 10.04 12.56 9.92
N ALA A 153 10.57 12.41 8.70
CA ALA A 153 10.99 13.54 7.87
C ALA A 153 9.83 14.50 7.56
N GLY A 154 8.59 14.18 7.89
CA GLY A 154 7.47 15.08 7.90
C GLY A 154 7.52 16.10 9.06
N ILE A 155 8.17 15.76 10.15
CA ILE A 155 8.54 16.72 11.19
C ILE A 155 9.75 17.55 10.71
N TYR A 156 10.70 16.88 10.04
CA TYR A 156 11.97 17.50 9.61
C TYR A 156 11.97 18.05 8.17
N TYR A 157 10.90 17.98 7.37
CA TYR A 157 10.99 18.31 5.94
C TYR A 157 11.13 19.81 5.77
N LYS A 158 10.50 20.60 6.64
CA LYS A 158 10.70 22.06 6.63
C LYS A 158 12.13 22.38 6.99
N PHE A 159 12.69 21.70 8.00
CA PHE A 159 14.11 21.83 8.32
C PHE A 159 15.02 21.41 7.15
N LEU A 160 14.75 20.28 6.51
CA LEU A 160 15.51 19.81 5.34
C LEU A 160 15.36 20.76 4.16
N GLN A 161 14.17 21.30 3.92
CA GLN A 161 13.91 22.30 2.89
C GLN A 161 14.67 23.59 3.18
N GLU A 162 14.55 24.14 4.39
CA GLU A 162 15.29 25.33 4.86
C GLU A 162 16.81 25.11 4.71
N MET A 163 17.34 23.96 5.13
CA MET A 163 18.75 23.62 4.98
C MET A 163 19.17 23.46 3.52
N THR A 164 18.31 22.89 2.68
CA THR A 164 18.59 22.71 1.24
C THR A 164 18.64 24.05 0.52
N VAL A 165 17.78 24.99 0.91
CA VAL A 165 17.73 26.35 0.35
C VAL A 165 18.86 27.23 0.90
N ALA A 166 19.10 27.20 2.21
CA ALA A 166 20.09 28.07 2.85
C ALA A 166 21.54 27.62 2.62
N TYR A 167 21.79 26.31 2.56
CA TYR A 167 23.15 25.75 2.50
C TYR A 167 23.30 24.64 1.44
N PRO A 168 23.01 24.91 0.15
CA PRO A 168 22.93 23.87 -0.87
C PRO A 168 24.27 23.14 -1.07
N LEU A 169 25.42 23.83 -1.01
CA LEU A 169 26.74 23.21 -1.15
C LEU A 169 27.07 22.21 -0.03
N ILE A 170 26.74 22.56 1.22
CA ILE A 170 26.95 21.68 2.38
C ILE A 170 26.05 20.44 2.24
N VAL A 171 24.79 20.65 1.85
CA VAL A 171 23.82 19.56 1.62
C VAL A 171 24.28 18.64 0.49
N ILE A 172 24.84 19.17 -0.60
CA ILE A 172 25.44 18.37 -1.69
C ILE A 172 26.59 17.51 -1.16
N ALA A 173 27.52 18.09 -0.39
CA ALA A 173 28.67 17.36 0.14
C ALA A 173 28.25 16.22 1.09
N ILE A 174 27.35 16.52 2.04
CA ILE A 174 26.80 15.52 2.98
C ILE A 174 26.02 14.45 2.23
N GLY A 175 25.12 14.86 1.32
CA GLY A 175 24.31 13.95 0.51
C GLY A 175 25.16 13.01 -0.34
N TYR A 176 26.22 13.51 -0.97
CA TYR A 176 27.20 12.72 -1.70
C TYR A 176 27.90 11.69 -0.79
N GLY A 177 28.37 12.12 0.39
CA GLY A 177 29.00 11.23 1.38
C GLY A 177 28.07 10.08 1.81
N ILE A 178 26.80 10.38 2.09
CA ILE A 178 25.78 9.38 2.44
C ILE A 178 25.54 8.43 1.26
N CYS A 179 25.35 8.97 0.06
CA CYS A 179 25.13 8.18 -1.17
C CYS A 179 26.31 7.25 -1.44
N TRP A 180 27.55 7.73 -1.30
CA TRP A 180 28.76 6.94 -1.46
C TRP A 180 28.84 5.78 -0.45
N ARG A 181 28.53 6.04 0.82
CA ARG A 181 28.51 5.01 1.87
C ARG A 181 27.46 3.94 1.58
N LEU A 182 26.24 4.34 1.21
CA LEU A 182 25.15 3.41 0.88
C LEU A 182 25.43 2.64 -0.42
N TRP A 183 26.06 3.28 -1.41
CA TRP A 183 26.55 2.64 -2.62
C TRP A 183 27.58 1.55 -2.31
N ARG A 184 28.55 1.81 -1.43
CA ARG A 184 29.51 0.79 -0.97
C ARG A 184 28.81 -0.35 -0.24
N TRP A 185 27.81 -0.05 0.60
CA TRP A 185 27.03 -1.07 1.30
C TRP A 185 26.27 -2.00 0.33
N LEU A 186 25.67 -1.47 -0.74
CA LEU A 186 25.01 -2.27 -1.79
C LEU A 186 25.96 -3.24 -2.50
N GLY A 187 27.27 -3.01 -2.43
CA GLY A 187 28.30 -3.88 -3.01
C GLY A 187 28.69 -5.08 -2.15
N LYS A 188 28.21 -5.20 -0.91
CA LYS A 188 28.58 -6.30 0.00
C LYS A 188 27.99 -7.64 -0.47
N ASP A 189 28.82 -8.68 -0.44
CA ASP A 189 28.46 -10.02 -0.92
C ASP A 189 27.35 -10.71 -0.12
N LEU A 190 27.20 -10.34 1.15
CA LEU A 190 26.22 -10.91 2.06
C LEU A 190 24.78 -10.72 1.57
N LEU A 191 24.45 -9.57 0.98
CA LEU A 191 23.08 -9.26 0.53
C LEU A 191 22.58 -10.24 -0.53
N ALA A 192 23.43 -10.53 -1.53
CA ALA A 192 23.05 -11.44 -2.60
C ALA A 192 22.98 -12.90 -2.11
N ARG A 193 23.86 -13.28 -1.17
CA ARG A 193 23.85 -14.61 -0.54
C ARG A 193 22.60 -14.81 0.32
N GLU A 194 22.21 -13.81 1.09
CA GLU A 194 21.03 -13.87 1.97
C GLU A 194 19.71 -14.00 1.20
N LEU A 195 19.64 -13.50 -0.03
CA LEU A 195 18.42 -13.52 -0.85
C LEU A 195 18.35 -14.73 -1.79
N CYS A 196 19.49 -15.24 -2.25
CA CYS A 196 19.54 -16.31 -3.23
C CYS A 196 18.81 -17.57 -2.73
N GLY A 197 17.86 -18.06 -3.51
CA GLY A 197 17.08 -19.26 -3.17
C GLY A 197 15.98 -19.03 -2.12
N LYS A 198 15.88 -17.84 -1.52
CA LYS A 198 14.74 -17.50 -0.67
C LYS A 198 13.54 -17.13 -1.53
N LEU A 199 12.37 -17.67 -1.19
CA LEU A 199 11.09 -17.24 -1.76
C LEU A 199 10.72 -15.87 -1.16
N ALA A 200 11.47 -14.83 -1.53
CA ALA A 200 11.14 -13.47 -1.17
C ALA A 200 9.90 -13.05 -1.97
N PRO A 201 8.81 -12.64 -1.30
CA PRO A 201 7.77 -11.90 -1.98
C PRO A 201 8.39 -10.57 -2.35
N GLY A 202 8.73 -10.39 -3.62
CA GLY A 202 8.77 -9.02 -4.13
C GLY A 202 7.41 -8.34 -3.93
N MET A 203 7.29 -7.10 -4.37
CA MET A 203 5.99 -6.42 -4.51
C MET A 203 5.22 -6.95 -5.73
N MET A 204 5.95 -7.50 -6.70
CA MET A 204 5.45 -7.94 -8.00
C MET A 204 4.74 -9.31 -8.02
N PRO A 205 4.98 -10.29 -7.13
CA PRO A 205 4.14 -11.49 -7.02
C PRO A 205 2.66 -11.16 -6.83
N GLY A 206 2.30 -10.03 -6.21
CA GLY A 206 0.90 -9.57 -6.16
C GLY A 206 0.26 -9.46 -7.55
N TRP A 207 1.08 -9.17 -8.57
CA TRP A 207 0.67 -9.08 -9.98
C TRP A 207 0.63 -10.44 -10.67
N ASN A 208 1.32 -11.45 -10.12
CA ASN A 208 1.26 -12.84 -10.58
C ASN A 208 0.64 -13.73 -9.49
N MET A 209 -0.68 -13.87 -9.55
CA MET A 209 -1.46 -14.66 -8.59
C MET A 209 -0.93 -16.09 -8.45
N GLN A 210 -0.43 -16.71 -9.52
CA GLN A 210 0.12 -18.07 -9.48
C GLN A 210 1.40 -18.13 -8.63
N LYS A 211 2.31 -17.17 -8.80
CA LYS A 211 3.53 -17.06 -7.97
C LYS A 211 3.16 -16.86 -6.50
N THR A 212 2.21 -15.97 -6.22
CA THR A 212 1.72 -15.73 -4.85
C THR A 212 1.08 -16.98 -4.24
N GLN A 213 0.27 -17.72 -4.99
CA GLN A 213 -0.31 -18.98 -4.53
C GLN A 213 0.75 -20.04 -4.26
N LYS A 214 1.75 -20.19 -5.13
CA LYS A 214 2.85 -21.13 -4.92
C LYS A 214 3.59 -20.80 -3.63
N ILE A 215 3.93 -19.53 -3.41
CA ILE A 215 4.64 -19.15 -2.19
C ILE A 215 3.75 -19.36 -0.94
N ARG A 216 2.47 -18.96 -0.99
CA ARG A 216 1.52 -19.22 0.11
C ARG A 216 1.41 -20.71 0.44
N ARG A 217 1.35 -21.59 -0.57
CA ARG A 217 1.33 -23.04 -0.37
C ARG A 217 2.62 -23.54 0.29
N THR A 218 3.78 -23.13 -0.22
CA THR A 218 5.07 -23.51 0.39
C THR A 218 5.17 -23.03 1.84
N GLN A 219 4.59 -21.88 2.17
CA GLN A 219 4.55 -21.38 3.53
C GLN A 219 3.54 -22.08 4.41
N MET A 220 2.34 -22.38 3.91
CA MET A 220 1.36 -23.20 4.62
C MET A 220 1.99 -24.54 4.96
N LEU A 221 2.69 -25.18 4.02
CA LEU A 221 3.39 -26.44 4.27
C LEU A 221 4.50 -26.30 5.32
N ARG A 222 5.26 -25.19 5.33
CA ARG A 222 6.27 -24.94 6.39
C ARG A 222 5.60 -24.72 7.75
N LYS A 223 4.55 -23.90 7.79
CA LYS A 223 3.81 -23.60 9.01
C LYS A 223 2.98 -24.77 9.52
N MET A 224 2.61 -25.73 8.69
CA MET A 224 1.98 -26.98 9.13
C MET A 224 2.98 -27.86 9.89
N GLY A 225 4.28 -27.65 9.70
CA GLY A 225 5.33 -28.30 10.50
C GLY A 225 5.70 -27.54 11.77
N ASP A 226 5.33 -26.26 11.88
CA ASP A 226 5.56 -25.42 13.05
C ASP A 226 4.26 -25.37 13.89
N GLU A 227 4.35 -25.28 15.22
CA GLU A 227 3.17 -25.32 16.11
C GLU A 227 2.03 -24.40 15.67
N VAL A 228 0.86 -24.99 15.44
CA VAL A 228 -0.40 -24.26 15.22
C VAL A 228 -0.72 -23.50 16.50
N THR A 229 -0.64 -22.16 16.46
CA THR A 229 -0.96 -21.33 17.62
C THR A 229 -2.38 -21.60 18.13
N ASP A 230 -2.61 -21.65 19.44
CA ASP A 230 -3.93 -21.92 20.05
C ASP A 230 -5.07 -21.02 19.53
N LEU A 231 -4.77 -19.79 19.14
CA LEU A 231 -5.77 -18.88 18.55
C LEU A 231 -6.26 -19.38 17.17
N GLN A 232 -5.36 -19.99 16.38
CA GLN A 232 -5.71 -20.59 15.09
C GLN A 232 -6.66 -21.75 15.29
N SER A 233 -6.30 -22.70 16.16
CA SER A 233 -7.11 -23.89 16.42
C SER A 233 -8.50 -23.51 16.93
N ARG A 234 -8.62 -22.52 17.82
CA ARG A 234 -9.92 -22.02 18.30
C ARG A 234 -10.78 -21.44 17.18
N SER A 235 -10.19 -20.58 16.33
CA SER A 235 -10.94 -19.99 15.21
C SER A 235 -11.38 -21.05 14.20
N GLU A 236 -10.49 -21.99 13.86
CA GLU A 236 -10.78 -23.11 12.96
C GLU A 236 -11.90 -23.99 13.53
N ASN A 237 -11.83 -24.36 14.80
CA ASN A 237 -12.86 -25.16 15.47
C ASN A 237 -14.22 -24.45 15.50
N LEU A 238 -14.26 -23.12 15.65
CA LEU A 238 -15.51 -22.36 15.58
C LEU A 238 -16.15 -22.44 14.19
N PHE A 239 -15.37 -22.21 13.12
CA PHE A 239 -15.91 -22.28 11.76
C PHE A 239 -16.28 -23.70 11.36
N ILE A 240 -15.46 -24.70 11.72
CA ILE A 240 -15.70 -26.10 11.40
C ILE A 240 -16.93 -26.63 12.14
N SER A 241 -17.08 -26.32 13.43
CA SER A 241 -18.28 -26.75 14.20
C SER A 241 -19.56 -26.17 13.60
N LYS A 242 -19.57 -24.88 13.23
CA LYS A 242 -20.70 -24.26 12.53
C LYS A 242 -20.96 -24.82 11.14
N MET A 243 -19.94 -25.27 10.42
CA MET A 243 -20.13 -25.97 9.15
C MET A 243 -20.69 -27.39 9.33
N GLN A 244 -20.38 -28.06 10.44
CA GLN A 244 -20.86 -29.41 10.75
C GLN A 244 -22.32 -29.44 11.23
N GLU A 245 -22.79 -28.37 11.88
CA GLU A 245 -24.21 -28.18 12.28
C GLU A 245 -25.17 -28.12 11.07
N HIS A 246 -24.66 -27.96 9.85
CA HIS A 246 -25.46 -27.76 8.65
C HIS A 246 -25.24 -28.85 7.59
N LYS A 247 -26.30 -29.19 6.84
CA LYS A 247 -26.26 -30.18 5.75
C LYS A 247 -25.16 -29.85 4.74
N PHE A 248 -24.56 -30.89 4.14
CA PHE A 248 -23.40 -30.77 3.24
C PHE A 248 -23.57 -29.77 2.09
N LEU A 249 -24.76 -29.71 1.47
CA LEU A 249 -25.08 -28.79 0.36
C LEU A 249 -25.92 -27.58 0.80
N SER A 250 -25.96 -27.27 2.10
CA SER A 250 -26.75 -26.13 2.58
C SER A 250 -26.08 -24.80 2.28
N ARG A 251 -26.90 -23.77 2.01
CA ARG A 251 -26.48 -22.38 1.86
C ARG A 251 -25.67 -21.89 3.07
N ASN A 252 -26.08 -22.26 4.29
CA ASN A 252 -25.43 -21.83 5.52
C ASN A 252 -24.01 -22.40 5.65
N ARG A 253 -23.81 -23.68 5.31
CA ARG A 253 -22.46 -24.27 5.29
C ARG A 253 -21.55 -23.57 4.29
N TYR A 254 -22.08 -23.19 3.13
CA TYR A 254 -21.33 -22.43 2.13
C TYR A 254 -20.94 -21.02 2.63
N ILE A 255 -21.85 -20.33 3.32
CA ILE A 255 -21.59 -19.02 3.93
C ILE A 255 -20.46 -19.14 4.96
N TRP A 256 -20.55 -20.07 5.91
CA TRP A 256 -19.52 -20.28 6.92
C TRP A 256 -18.17 -20.67 6.32
N GLY A 257 -18.15 -21.55 5.31
CA GLY A 257 -16.93 -21.91 4.60
C GLY A 257 -16.31 -20.74 3.84
N SER A 258 -17.12 -19.86 3.26
CA SER A 258 -16.67 -18.64 2.59
C SER A 258 -16.09 -17.63 3.58
N LEU A 259 -16.77 -17.43 4.71
CA LEU A 259 -16.30 -16.58 5.80
C LEU A 259 -14.99 -17.11 6.39
N TYR A 260 -14.87 -18.42 6.60
CA TYR A 260 -13.63 -19.05 7.05
C TYR A 260 -12.48 -18.82 6.07
N ALA A 261 -12.72 -18.98 4.76
CA ALA A 261 -11.68 -18.81 3.75
C ALA A 261 -11.10 -17.38 3.71
N ASP A 262 -11.93 -16.37 3.97
CA ASP A 262 -11.51 -14.98 3.98
C ASP A 262 -11.06 -14.51 5.39
N LEU A 263 -11.94 -14.62 6.39
CA LEU A 263 -11.71 -14.15 7.77
C LEU A 263 -10.75 -15.03 8.57
N GLY A 264 -10.68 -16.34 8.30
CA GLY A 264 -9.75 -17.23 8.97
C GLY A 264 -8.31 -16.74 8.81
N SER A 265 -7.97 -16.24 7.62
CA SER A 265 -6.67 -15.61 7.39
C SER A 265 -6.49 -14.30 8.17
N PHE A 266 -7.54 -13.49 8.30
CA PHE A 266 -7.48 -12.21 9.02
C PHE A 266 -7.13 -12.41 10.50
N PHE A 267 -7.79 -13.34 11.19
CA PHE A 267 -7.49 -13.64 12.60
C PHE A 267 -6.08 -14.17 12.80
N LEU A 268 -5.54 -14.95 11.85
CA LEU A 268 -4.14 -15.41 11.87
C LEU A 268 -3.13 -14.27 11.78
N TYR A 269 -3.49 -13.18 11.12
CA TYR A 269 -2.62 -12.02 10.94
C TYR A 269 -2.81 -10.95 12.01
N LEU A 270 -3.80 -11.06 12.90
CA LEU A 270 -4.05 -10.13 13.99
C LEU A 270 -3.00 -10.31 15.11
N LYS A 271 -1.75 -9.99 14.78
CA LYS A 271 -0.64 -9.97 15.73
C LYS A 271 -0.64 -8.63 16.48
N PRO A 272 -0.06 -8.57 17.69
CA PRO A 272 0.16 -7.31 18.40
C PRO A 272 0.86 -6.25 17.54
N SER A 273 1.71 -6.66 16.59
CA SER A 273 2.34 -5.76 15.61
C SER A 273 1.35 -4.99 14.73
N VAL A 274 0.18 -5.56 14.44
CA VAL A 274 -0.88 -4.87 13.69
C VAL A 274 -1.49 -3.76 14.53
N LEU A 275 -1.78 -4.04 15.81
CA LEU A 275 -2.27 -3.05 16.75
C LEU A 275 -1.28 -1.88 16.89
N VAL A 276 0.00 -2.19 17.13
CA VAL A 276 1.08 -1.18 17.20
C VAL A 276 1.15 -0.36 15.91
N GLY A 277 1.00 -1.02 14.76
CA GLY A 277 0.92 -0.37 13.46
C GLY A 277 -0.25 0.60 13.32
N CYS A 278 -1.45 0.19 13.76
CA CYS A 278 -2.63 1.05 13.75
C CYS A 278 -2.47 2.26 14.68
N ILE A 279 -1.93 2.06 15.89
CA ILE A 279 -1.65 3.15 16.83
C ILE A 279 -0.63 4.13 16.24
N ALA A 280 0.46 3.62 15.65
CA ALA A 280 1.45 4.45 15.00
C ALA A 280 0.85 5.24 13.82
N MET A 281 -0.03 4.61 13.03
CA MET A 281 -0.76 5.31 11.97
C MET A 281 -1.68 6.41 12.51
N LEU A 282 -2.39 6.16 13.61
CA LEU A 282 -3.27 7.14 14.25
C LEU A 282 -2.50 8.35 14.75
N LEU A 283 -1.38 8.13 15.46
CA LEU A 283 -0.55 9.21 15.97
C LEU A 283 -0.02 10.06 14.80
N TYR A 284 0.54 9.40 13.79
CA TYR A 284 1.09 10.11 12.65
C TYR A 284 0.04 10.90 11.87
N PHE A 285 -1.08 10.28 11.48
CA PHE A 285 -2.08 11.00 10.69
C PHE A 285 -2.82 12.06 11.50
N GLY A 286 -2.94 11.89 12.82
CA GLY A 286 -3.57 12.87 13.69
C GLY A 286 -2.71 14.12 13.90
N TYR A 287 -1.38 14.00 14.05
CA TYR A 287 -0.48 15.16 14.05
C TYR A 287 -0.24 15.74 12.66
N TRP A 288 -0.55 14.98 11.60
CA TRP A 288 -0.43 15.43 10.22
C TRP A 288 -1.69 16.14 9.74
N ASN A 289 -2.03 17.26 10.37
CA ASN A 289 -2.89 18.24 9.74
C ASN A 289 -2.11 19.50 9.37
N THR A 290 -1.87 19.68 8.08
CA THR A 290 -1.33 20.93 7.53
C THR A 290 -2.49 21.81 7.06
N GLY A 291 -3.13 22.50 8.01
CA GLY A 291 -4.15 23.52 7.78
C GLY A 291 -5.44 22.98 7.15
N ASN A 292 -5.50 22.97 5.82
CA ASN A 292 -6.70 22.60 5.06
C ASN A 292 -6.78 21.10 4.72
N PHE A 293 -5.75 20.33 5.05
CA PHE A 293 -5.58 18.95 4.60
C PHE A 293 -5.60 17.98 5.76
N ASN A 294 -6.79 17.47 6.06
CA ASN A 294 -7.02 16.49 7.11
C ASN A 294 -6.69 15.07 6.59
N LEU A 295 -5.41 14.69 6.63
CA LEU A 295 -4.96 13.34 6.20
C LEU A 295 -5.44 12.21 7.11
N ASN A 296 -5.87 12.52 8.34
CA ASN A 296 -6.54 11.58 9.25
C ASN A 296 -7.74 10.86 8.62
N GLN A 297 -8.37 11.42 7.59
CA GLN A 297 -9.44 10.76 6.84
C GLN A 297 -8.98 9.56 6.01
N ILE A 298 -7.68 9.40 5.73
CA ILE A 298 -7.15 8.23 5.02
C ILE A 298 -7.47 6.94 5.78
N VAL A 299 -7.67 7.01 7.09
CA VAL A 299 -8.04 5.84 7.92
C VAL A 299 -9.34 5.18 7.44
N PHE A 300 -10.32 5.95 6.94
CA PHE A 300 -11.56 5.41 6.35
C PHE A 300 -11.32 4.59 5.06
N LEU A 301 -10.20 4.81 4.38
CA LEU A 301 -9.84 4.14 3.14
C LEU A 301 -9.09 2.82 3.36
N ILE A 302 -8.49 2.62 4.53
CA ILE A 302 -7.67 1.43 4.83
C ILE A 302 -8.48 0.13 4.68
N PRO A 303 -9.69 -0.01 5.26
CA PRO A 303 -10.51 -1.20 5.05
C PRO A 303 -10.90 -1.42 3.58
N CYS A 304 -11.08 -0.34 2.82
CA CYS A 304 -11.42 -0.42 1.40
C CYS A 304 -10.27 -1.07 0.61
N ILE A 305 -9.02 -0.66 0.89
CA ILE A 305 -7.81 -1.31 0.34
C ILE A 305 -7.79 -2.80 0.72
N GLY A 306 -8.18 -3.13 1.95
CA GLY A 306 -8.40 -4.51 2.38
C GLY A 306 -9.39 -5.24 1.47
N ALA A 307 -10.62 -4.70 1.34
CA ALA A 307 -11.72 -5.24 0.54
C ALA A 307 -11.34 -5.55 -0.92
N ILE A 308 -10.51 -4.71 -1.54
CA ILE A 308 -10.02 -4.92 -2.92
C ILE A 308 -9.07 -6.12 -3.02
N ASN A 309 -8.26 -6.33 -1.99
CA ASN A 309 -7.31 -7.42 -1.93
C ASN A 309 -7.95 -8.75 -1.52
N MET A 310 -9.20 -8.72 -1.03
CA MET A 310 -9.93 -9.93 -0.65
C MET A 310 -10.27 -10.78 -1.88
N LYS A 311 -10.33 -12.09 -1.66
CA LYS A 311 -10.67 -13.06 -2.69
C LYS A 311 -12.11 -13.47 -2.49
N LEU A 312 -13.04 -12.63 -2.94
CA LEU A 312 -14.45 -12.98 -2.96
C LEU A 312 -14.64 -14.38 -3.58
N PRO A 313 -15.51 -15.24 -3.01
CA PRO A 313 -15.71 -16.64 -3.40
C PRO A 313 -16.44 -16.75 -4.74
N THR A 314 -15.84 -16.20 -5.78
CA THR A 314 -16.41 -16.01 -7.12
C THR A 314 -16.24 -17.24 -8.01
N CYS A 315 -15.45 -18.24 -7.59
CA CYS A 315 -15.48 -19.58 -8.17
C CYS A 315 -15.83 -20.59 -7.08
N PRO A 316 -16.60 -21.64 -7.42
CA PRO A 316 -16.64 -22.82 -6.58
C PRO A 316 -15.22 -23.36 -6.43
N SER A 317 -14.77 -23.52 -5.18
CA SER A 317 -13.58 -24.32 -4.91
C SER A 317 -14.01 -25.79 -4.90
N LEU A 318 -13.12 -26.70 -5.30
CA LEU A 318 -13.37 -28.14 -5.21
C LEU A 318 -13.73 -28.60 -3.79
N LEU A 319 -13.39 -27.79 -2.77
CA LEU A 319 -13.59 -28.09 -1.35
C LEU A 319 -14.99 -27.68 -0.84
N LEU A 320 -15.68 -26.75 -1.52
CA LEU A 320 -17.00 -26.27 -1.13
C LEU A 320 -17.91 -26.26 -2.38
N PRO A 321 -18.56 -27.40 -2.71
CA PRO A 321 -19.50 -27.45 -3.81
C PRO A 321 -20.67 -26.51 -3.50
N GLY A 322 -20.87 -25.51 -4.35
CA GLY A 322 -21.95 -24.53 -4.22
C GLY A 322 -22.53 -24.22 -5.59
N GLY A 323 -23.86 -24.15 -5.68
CA GLY A 323 -24.55 -23.66 -6.85
C GLY A 323 -24.45 -22.13 -6.96
N ARG A 324 -25.08 -21.57 -8.01
CA ARG A 324 -25.01 -20.13 -8.31
C ARG A 324 -25.61 -19.26 -7.20
N ARG A 325 -26.69 -19.74 -6.58
CA ARG A 325 -27.36 -19.04 -5.47
C ARG A 325 -26.48 -19.03 -4.23
N GLU A 326 -25.84 -20.15 -3.91
CA GLU A 326 -24.91 -20.28 -2.79
C GLU A 326 -23.72 -19.34 -2.96
N ILE A 327 -23.09 -19.33 -4.15
CA ILE A 327 -21.99 -18.43 -4.51
C ILE A 327 -22.39 -16.96 -4.31
N PHE A 328 -23.54 -16.55 -4.87
CA PHE A 328 -24.05 -15.18 -4.70
C PHE A 328 -24.22 -14.82 -3.23
N THR A 329 -24.81 -15.72 -2.44
CA THR A 329 -25.08 -15.46 -1.03
C THR A 329 -23.82 -15.48 -0.18
N GLY A 330 -22.81 -16.27 -0.54
CA GLY A 330 -21.48 -16.26 0.06
C GLY A 330 -20.76 -14.94 -0.20
N ILE A 331 -20.81 -14.41 -1.44
CA ILE A 331 -20.24 -13.10 -1.78
C ILE A 331 -20.89 -11.99 -0.96
N LEU A 332 -22.22 -11.97 -0.86
CA LEU A 332 -22.94 -10.99 -0.05
C LEU A 332 -22.60 -11.10 1.43
N ALA A 333 -22.55 -12.32 1.98
CA ALA A 333 -22.18 -12.53 3.37
C ALA A 333 -20.75 -12.04 3.65
N VAL A 334 -19.77 -12.43 2.83
CA VAL A 334 -18.39 -11.96 2.96
C VAL A 334 -18.31 -10.44 2.88
N ALA A 335 -18.98 -9.81 1.91
CA ALA A 335 -18.97 -8.35 1.78
C ALA A 335 -19.59 -7.65 3.00
N PHE A 336 -20.71 -8.17 3.50
CA PHE A 336 -21.41 -7.66 4.67
C PHE A 336 -20.55 -7.78 5.94
N PHE A 337 -20.04 -8.98 6.24
CA PHE A 337 -19.21 -9.21 7.43
C PHE A 337 -17.91 -8.39 7.40
N ASN A 338 -17.25 -8.28 6.24
CA ASN A 338 -16.06 -7.43 6.13
C ASN A 338 -16.38 -5.94 6.28
N THR A 339 -17.56 -5.50 5.82
CA THR A 339 -18.01 -4.13 6.05
C THR A 339 -18.27 -3.87 7.53
N ILE A 340 -18.90 -4.80 8.24
CA ILE A 340 -19.12 -4.68 9.68
C ILE A 340 -17.78 -4.66 10.44
N ILE A 341 -16.91 -5.64 10.19
CA ILE A 341 -15.62 -5.74 10.89
C ILE A 341 -14.76 -4.50 10.60
N GLY A 342 -14.66 -4.10 9.32
CA GLY A 342 -13.94 -2.88 8.92
C GLY A 342 -14.55 -1.62 9.53
N GLY A 343 -15.87 -1.53 9.58
CA GLY A 343 -16.60 -0.41 10.19
C GLY A 343 -16.37 -0.31 11.69
N ILE A 344 -16.51 -1.42 12.43
CA ILE A 344 -16.20 -1.50 13.86
C ILE A 344 -14.74 -1.10 14.11
N ALA A 345 -13.80 -1.62 13.32
CA ALA A 345 -12.38 -1.28 13.47
C ALA A 345 -12.13 0.22 13.28
N VAL A 346 -12.71 0.84 12.25
CA VAL A 346 -12.57 2.28 11.99
C VAL A 346 -13.24 3.12 13.09
N ILE A 347 -14.43 2.74 13.55
CA ILE A 347 -15.12 3.42 14.65
C ILE A 347 -14.29 3.34 15.93
N LEU A 348 -13.75 2.17 16.27
CA LEU A 348 -12.86 2.01 17.42
C LEU A 348 -11.61 2.89 17.30
N LEU A 349 -10.97 2.94 16.12
CA LEU A 349 -9.83 3.81 15.88
C LEU A 349 -10.21 5.29 16.02
N ALA A 350 -11.39 5.70 15.56
CA ALA A 350 -11.88 7.06 15.72
C ALA A 350 -12.18 7.39 17.18
N ILE A 351 -12.80 6.48 17.94
CA ILE A 351 -13.04 6.64 19.38
C ILE A 351 -11.71 6.79 20.13
N ILE A 352 -10.75 5.89 19.87
CA ILE A 352 -9.40 5.97 20.48
C ILE A 352 -8.73 7.30 20.14
N SER A 353 -8.86 7.76 18.90
CA SER A 353 -8.29 9.04 18.45
C SER A 353 -8.93 10.23 19.18
N ASN A 354 -10.26 10.28 19.32
CA ASN A 354 -10.97 11.33 20.06
C ASN A 354 -10.65 11.29 21.56
N LEU A 355 -10.54 10.10 22.15
CA LEU A 355 -10.14 9.94 23.56
C LEU A 355 -8.68 10.36 23.79
N ALA A 356 -7.80 10.17 22.81
CA ALA A 356 -6.38 10.52 22.93
C ALA A 356 -6.12 12.01 22.73
N GLU A 357 -6.94 12.71 21.93
CA GLU A 357 -6.78 14.14 21.60
C GLU A 357 -6.55 15.06 22.81
N PRO A 358 -7.32 15.00 23.92
CA PRO A 358 -7.08 15.88 25.06
C PRO A 358 -5.80 15.58 25.84
N PHE A 359 -5.25 14.37 25.71
CA PHE A 359 -4.03 13.95 26.43
C PHE A 359 -2.76 14.14 25.60
N LEU A 360 -2.88 14.36 24.29
CA LEU A 360 -1.76 14.45 23.38
C LEU A 360 -1.23 15.90 23.33
N PRO A 361 0.06 16.12 23.63
CA PRO A 361 0.62 17.47 23.71
C PRO A 361 0.72 18.12 22.33
N GLN A 362 0.56 19.44 22.28
CA GLN A 362 0.92 20.20 21.09
C GLN A 362 2.44 20.15 20.89
N ILE A 363 2.87 19.78 19.69
CA ILE A 363 4.29 19.67 19.38
C ILE A 363 4.73 20.99 18.73
N HIS A 364 5.50 21.78 19.47
CA HIS A 364 6.08 23.03 18.98
C HIS A 364 7.44 22.76 18.32
N ILE A 365 7.54 22.94 17.01
CA ILE A 365 8.77 22.76 16.25
C ILE A 365 9.09 24.06 15.53
N LYS A 366 10.00 24.85 16.12
CA LYS A 366 10.29 26.23 15.72
C LYS A 366 9.00 27.08 15.68
N ASN A 367 8.54 27.45 14.48
CA ASN A 367 7.36 28.27 14.24
C ASN A 367 6.12 27.44 13.83
N LEU A 368 6.16 26.11 14.02
CA LEU A 368 5.05 25.22 13.72
C LEU A 368 4.48 24.64 14.98
N THR A 369 3.19 24.86 15.16
CA THR A 369 2.35 24.18 16.14
C THR A 369 1.69 22.99 15.45
N LEU A 370 2.15 21.78 15.76
CA LEU A 370 1.46 20.56 15.34
C LEU A 370 0.50 20.16 16.47
N SER A 371 -0.78 20.49 16.31
CA SER A 371 -1.83 19.95 17.16
C SER A 371 -2.27 18.60 16.63
N TYR A 372 -2.44 17.64 17.53
CA TYR A 372 -3.13 16.41 17.20
C TYR A 372 -4.59 16.72 16.88
N GLN A 373 -5.10 16.20 15.77
CA GLN A 373 -6.51 16.29 15.43
C GLN A 373 -7.14 14.92 15.37
N ALA A 374 -8.18 14.75 16.17
CA ALA A 374 -8.93 13.52 16.18
C ALA A 374 -9.55 13.20 14.82
N ILE A 375 -9.78 11.91 14.57
CA ILE A 375 -10.54 11.45 13.42
C ILE A 375 -11.99 11.89 13.60
N ASP A 376 -12.47 12.68 12.64
CA ASP A 376 -13.85 13.11 12.58
C ASP A 376 -14.79 11.93 12.25
N ILE A 377 -15.56 11.48 13.24
CA ILE A 377 -16.50 10.36 13.13
C ILE A 377 -17.60 10.67 12.09
N SER A 378 -17.93 11.94 11.87
CA SER A 378 -18.95 12.33 10.89
C SER A 378 -18.61 11.85 9.48
N LYS A 379 -17.31 11.67 9.17
CA LYS A 379 -16.80 11.22 7.86
C LYS A 379 -16.86 9.72 7.65
N PHE A 380 -17.48 8.97 8.55
CA PHE A 380 -17.71 7.53 8.40
C PHE A 380 -18.49 7.16 7.13
N TYR A 381 -19.29 8.08 6.57
CA TYR A 381 -19.96 7.88 5.28
C TYR A 381 -18.98 7.60 4.14
N LEU A 382 -17.74 8.10 4.18
CA LEU A 382 -16.72 7.82 3.16
C LEU A 382 -16.41 6.33 3.10
N PHE A 383 -16.26 5.68 4.25
CA PHE A 383 -16.04 4.24 4.33
C PHE A 383 -17.23 3.47 3.72
N LEU A 384 -18.47 3.84 4.10
CA LEU A 384 -19.69 3.19 3.62
C LEU A 384 -19.93 3.38 2.11
N LEU A 385 -19.48 4.50 1.55
CA LEU A 385 -19.60 4.81 0.12
C LEU A 385 -18.55 4.05 -0.70
N ILE A 386 -17.31 3.96 -0.22
CA ILE A 386 -16.18 3.42 -0.99
C ILE A 386 -16.12 1.90 -0.92
N ILE A 387 -16.51 1.29 0.20
CA ILE A 387 -16.43 -0.17 0.36
C ILE A 387 -17.26 -0.98 -0.66
N PRO A 388 -18.52 -0.63 -1.01
CA PRO A 388 -19.24 -1.34 -2.08
C PRO A 388 -18.61 -1.12 -3.47
N ILE A 389 -17.98 0.04 -3.71
CA ILE A 389 -17.24 0.30 -4.96
C ILE A 389 -16.02 -0.63 -5.04
N ALA A 390 -15.27 -0.76 -3.94
CA ALA A 390 -14.16 -1.70 -3.81
C ALA A 390 -14.59 -3.15 -4.10
N PHE A 391 -15.71 -3.61 -3.53
CA PHE A 391 -16.23 -4.95 -3.82
C PHE A 391 -16.70 -5.11 -5.26
N SER A 392 -17.37 -4.09 -5.83
CA SER A 392 -17.78 -4.07 -7.24
C SER A 392 -16.60 -4.25 -8.18
N LEU A 393 -15.50 -3.54 -7.92
CA LEU A 393 -14.25 -3.68 -8.68
C LEU A 393 -13.64 -5.08 -8.52
N THR A 394 -13.72 -5.67 -7.33
CA THR A 394 -13.27 -7.06 -7.10
C THR A 394 -14.09 -8.08 -7.89
N VAL A 395 -15.40 -7.92 -7.98
CA VAL A 395 -16.28 -8.77 -8.79
C VAL A 395 -16.01 -8.59 -10.29
N MET A 396 -15.88 -7.34 -10.75
CA MET A 396 -15.66 -7.04 -12.17
C MET A 396 -14.26 -7.44 -12.66
N ILE A 397 -13.22 -7.20 -11.86
CA ILE A 397 -11.81 -7.27 -12.27
C ILE A 397 -11.07 -8.33 -11.46
N ARG A 398 -11.61 -9.54 -11.44
CA ARG A 398 -11.13 -10.64 -10.61
C ARG A 398 -9.65 -10.98 -10.78
N ARG A 399 -9.18 -11.10 -12.02
CA ARG A 399 -7.84 -11.65 -12.34
C ARG A 399 -6.74 -10.60 -12.38
N ARG A 400 -7.11 -9.33 -12.66
CA ARG A 400 -6.16 -8.24 -12.82
C ARG A 400 -6.08 -7.40 -11.55
N LEU A 401 -5.43 -7.92 -10.50
CA LEU A 401 -5.21 -7.19 -9.23
C LEU A 401 -4.60 -5.80 -9.50
N ALA A 402 -3.63 -5.76 -10.41
CA ALA A 402 -3.09 -4.56 -11.04
C ALA A 402 -4.15 -3.47 -11.29
N LEU A 403 -5.13 -3.80 -12.11
CA LEU A 403 -6.15 -2.87 -12.59
C LEU A 403 -7.08 -2.43 -11.46
N ARG A 404 -7.38 -3.33 -10.52
CA ARG A 404 -8.13 -2.99 -9.30
C ARG A 404 -7.40 -1.94 -8.47
N MET A 405 -6.11 -2.15 -8.21
CA MET A 405 -5.30 -1.22 -7.43
C MET A 405 -5.19 0.14 -8.13
N ILE A 406 -5.06 0.18 -9.46
CA ILE A 406 -5.06 1.44 -10.23
C ILE A 406 -6.32 2.23 -9.98
N ILE A 407 -7.47 1.62 -10.25
CA ILE A 407 -8.76 2.31 -10.19
C ILE A 407 -8.99 2.85 -8.78
N VAL A 408 -8.54 2.11 -7.77
CA VAL A 408 -8.69 2.52 -6.37
C VAL A 408 -7.72 3.63 -6.02
N ILE A 409 -6.47 3.56 -6.46
CA ILE A 409 -5.52 4.66 -6.26
C ILE A 409 -6.06 5.93 -6.92
N LEU A 410 -6.61 5.82 -8.13
CA LEU A 410 -7.27 6.94 -8.82
C LEU A 410 -8.49 7.44 -8.07
N LEU A 411 -9.31 6.54 -7.52
CA LEU A 411 -10.47 6.90 -6.70
C LEU A 411 -10.06 7.61 -5.41
N ILE A 412 -9.05 7.10 -4.70
CA ILE A 412 -8.47 7.73 -3.50
C ILE A 412 -7.92 9.11 -3.84
N GLN A 413 -7.17 9.22 -4.94
CA GLN A 413 -6.69 10.51 -5.42
C GLN A 413 -7.87 11.44 -5.72
N ALA A 414 -8.88 10.98 -6.47
CA ALA A 414 -10.06 11.77 -6.79
C ALA A 414 -10.84 12.21 -5.54
N ILE A 415 -10.85 11.41 -4.46
CA ILE A 415 -11.48 11.79 -3.18
C ILE A 415 -10.62 12.79 -2.42
N VAL A 416 -9.31 12.57 -2.35
CA VAL A 416 -8.39 13.51 -1.70
C VAL A 416 -8.40 14.86 -2.43
N PHE A 417 -8.28 14.86 -3.75
CA PHE A 417 -8.44 16.06 -4.60
C PHE A 417 -9.85 16.60 -4.52
N GLY A 418 -10.84 15.72 -4.55
CA GLY A 418 -12.25 16.06 -4.39
C GLY A 418 -12.49 16.79 -3.09
N HIS A 419 -11.76 16.49 -2.00
CA HIS A 419 -11.86 17.21 -0.74
C HIS A 419 -11.20 18.60 -0.78
N ILE A 420 -10.13 18.76 -1.57
CA ILE A 420 -9.56 20.09 -1.89
C ILE A 420 -10.61 20.93 -2.62
N PHE A 421 -11.26 20.31 -3.61
CA PHE A 421 -12.34 20.92 -4.37
C PHE A 421 -13.66 20.95 -3.58
N SER A 422 -13.83 20.17 -2.50
CA SER A 422 -15.11 20.08 -1.79
C SER A 422 -15.36 21.29 -0.92
N ARG A 423 -14.36 22.13 -0.65
CA ARG A 423 -14.65 23.50 -0.18
C ARG A 423 -15.55 24.27 -1.15
N PHE A 424 -15.54 23.93 -2.44
CA PHE A 424 -16.52 24.42 -3.41
C PHE A 424 -17.81 23.58 -3.46
N LEU A 425 -17.75 22.26 -3.21
CA LEU A 425 -18.91 21.35 -3.32
C LEU A 425 -19.73 21.15 -2.03
N GLU A 426 -19.20 21.42 -0.83
CA GLU A 426 -19.93 21.34 0.44
C GLU A 426 -21.08 22.36 0.49
N ILE A 427 -21.02 23.40 -0.33
CA ILE A 427 -22.12 24.35 -0.55
C ILE A 427 -23.22 23.73 -1.45
N THR A 428 -22.90 22.71 -2.25
CA THR A 428 -23.76 22.23 -3.34
C THR A 428 -24.43 20.87 -3.10
N ILE A 429 -23.85 20.00 -2.26
CA ILE A 429 -24.39 18.64 -2.07
C ILE A 429 -25.35 18.62 -0.86
N PRO A 430 -26.67 18.41 -1.05
CA PRO A 430 -27.60 18.33 0.06
C PRO A 430 -27.29 17.11 0.93
N PRO A 431 -27.43 17.18 2.27
CA PRO A 431 -27.16 16.06 3.19
C PRO A 431 -27.88 14.75 2.81
N VAL A 432 -29.07 14.87 2.20
CA VAL A 432 -29.89 13.74 1.72
C VAL A 432 -29.24 12.98 0.55
N ALA A 433 -28.36 13.61 -0.22
CA ALA A 433 -27.67 12.94 -1.33
C ALA A 433 -26.69 11.86 -0.87
N ILE A 434 -26.10 12.01 0.33
CA ILE A 434 -25.12 11.06 0.88
C ILE A 434 -25.74 9.66 1.11
N PRO A 435 -26.85 9.50 1.88
CA PRO A 435 -27.46 8.18 2.06
C PRO A 435 -27.98 7.59 0.75
N ILE A 436 -28.52 8.42 -0.17
CA ILE A 436 -28.95 7.97 -1.51
C ILE A 436 -27.75 7.40 -2.27
N ALA A 437 -26.60 8.07 -2.27
CA ALA A 437 -25.38 7.60 -2.92
C ALA A 437 -24.86 6.29 -2.30
N ILE A 438 -24.90 6.15 -0.97
CA ILE A 438 -24.52 4.91 -0.28
C ILE A 438 -25.42 3.75 -0.72
N VAL A 439 -26.75 3.93 -0.67
CA VAL A 439 -27.72 2.90 -1.08
C VAL A 439 -27.51 2.55 -2.56
N ALA A 440 -27.33 3.54 -3.43
CA ALA A 440 -27.07 3.33 -4.84
C ALA A 440 -25.80 2.52 -5.08
N CYS A 441 -24.69 2.82 -4.39
CA CYS A 441 -23.45 2.06 -4.52
C CYS A 441 -23.61 0.60 -4.10
N TRP A 442 -24.36 0.33 -3.01
CA TRP A 442 -24.67 -1.03 -2.57
C TRP A 442 -25.59 -1.77 -3.55
N LEU A 443 -26.61 -1.12 -4.10
CA LEU A 443 -27.46 -1.69 -5.13
C LEU A 443 -26.66 -2.05 -6.38
N ILE A 444 -25.75 -1.17 -6.83
CA ILE A 444 -24.83 -1.45 -7.95
C ILE A 444 -23.98 -2.68 -7.65
N PHE A 445 -23.39 -2.77 -6.46
CA PHE A 445 -22.62 -3.95 -6.05
C PHE A 445 -23.46 -5.24 -6.10
N VAL A 446 -24.65 -5.23 -5.51
CA VAL A 446 -25.57 -6.38 -5.48
C VAL A 446 -25.98 -6.79 -6.89
N MET A 447 -26.32 -5.83 -7.76
CA MET A 447 -26.66 -6.09 -9.16
C MET A 447 -25.49 -6.69 -9.94
N LEU A 448 -24.28 -6.16 -9.76
CA LEU A 448 -23.06 -6.69 -10.39
C LEU A 448 -22.75 -8.11 -9.91
N ALA A 449 -22.86 -8.37 -8.61
CA ALA A 449 -22.69 -9.69 -8.02
C ALA A 449 -23.76 -10.68 -8.52
N TYR A 450 -25.02 -10.26 -8.58
CA TYR A 450 -26.13 -11.08 -9.08
C TYR A 450 -25.92 -11.44 -10.56
N ASN A 451 -25.64 -10.44 -11.41
CA ASN A 451 -25.38 -10.64 -12.82
C ASN A 451 -24.18 -11.58 -13.04
N PHE A 452 -23.12 -11.39 -12.27
CA PHE A 452 -21.93 -12.23 -12.33
C PHE A 452 -22.23 -13.69 -11.96
N CYS A 453 -22.95 -13.93 -10.87
CA CYS A 453 -23.22 -15.28 -10.37
C CYS A 453 -24.31 -16.00 -11.15
N MET A 454 -25.38 -15.30 -11.54
CA MET A 454 -26.58 -15.92 -12.12
C MET A 454 -26.54 -16.01 -13.64
N LYS A 455 -25.99 -15.00 -14.34
CA LYS A 455 -26.06 -14.94 -15.82
C LYS A 455 -24.80 -15.43 -16.53
N LYS A 456 -23.60 -15.31 -15.93
CA LYS A 456 -22.36 -15.74 -16.62
C LYS A 456 -22.17 -17.26 -16.58
N CYS A 457 -21.65 -17.82 -17.67
CA CYS A 457 -21.41 -19.25 -17.79
C CYS A 457 -20.24 -19.70 -16.89
N LEU A 458 -20.45 -20.74 -16.08
CA LEU A 458 -19.47 -21.31 -15.14
C LEU A 458 -18.18 -21.77 -15.83
N VAL A 459 -18.26 -22.25 -17.07
CA VAL A 459 -17.09 -22.72 -17.86
C VAL A 459 -16.21 -21.55 -18.31
N SER A 460 -16.80 -20.38 -18.61
CA SER A 460 -16.01 -19.18 -18.91
C SER A 460 -15.26 -18.65 -17.67
N GLN A 461 -15.74 -18.98 -16.47
CA GLN A 461 -15.12 -18.52 -15.21
C GLN A 461 -13.82 -19.27 -14.91
N THR A 462 -13.69 -20.53 -15.33
CA THR A 462 -12.48 -21.34 -15.15
C THR A 462 -11.40 -21.07 -16.20
N LYS A 463 -11.76 -20.81 -17.47
CA LYS A 463 -10.81 -20.66 -18.60
C LYS A 463 -10.16 -19.29 -18.83
N GLY A 464 -10.61 -18.22 -18.15
CA GLY A 464 -9.93 -16.90 -18.22
C GLY A 464 -8.54 -16.93 -17.60
#